data_AF-A0A7Y2JTE3-F1
#
_entry.id   AF-A0A7Y2JTE3-F1
#
_cell.length_a   1.000
_cell.length_b   1.000
_cell.length_c   1.000
_cell.angle_alpha   90.00
_cell.angle_beta   90.00
_cell.angle_gamma   90.00
#
_symmetry.space_group_name_H-M   'P 1'
#
loop_
_entity.id
_entity.type
_entity.pdbx_description
1 polymer ?
#
loop_
_entity_poly.entity_id
_entity_poly.type
_entity_poly.pdbx_seq_one_letter_code
_entity_poly.pdbx_strand_id
1 'polypeptide(L)'
;MMRSRGGCRLILSTIVLVGCSSLGWQRFQDPTIEVHRILVRGITLSGGSLDVEVQVRNPNGYAIRATRLQLGLNVAGAHVGDIRHEEAFELPKDSTRIVTVPFEFRWGGVG
;
A
#
# COMPACT_ATOMS: atom_id res chain seq x y z
N MET A 1 10.24 70.18 22.55
CA MET A 1 9.47 69.64 21.40
C MET A 1 10.09 68.30 21.01
N MET A 2 9.29 67.23 21.12
CA MET A 2 9.43 65.82 20.70
C MET A 2 10.75 65.02 20.90
N ARG A 3 10.65 63.97 21.73
CA ARG A 3 11.54 62.80 21.89
C ARG A 3 11.19 61.74 20.83
N SER A 4 12.17 61.17 20.12
CA SER A 4 12.00 59.93 19.35
C SER A 4 12.85 58.83 19.99
N ARG A 5 12.20 57.97 20.78
CA ARG A 5 12.74 56.75 21.37
C ARG A 5 11.72 55.63 21.13
N GLY A 6 12.14 54.54 20.51
CA GLY A 6 11.41 53.26 20.55
C GLY A 6 10.79 52.82 19.23
N GLY A 7 11.62 52.31 18.31
CA GLY A 7 11.14 51.75 17.05
C GLY A 7 11.95 50.55 16.59
N CYS A 8 12.36 49.66 17.50
CA CYS A 8 13.12 48.46 17.12
C CYS A 8 12.92 47.32 18.14
N ARG A 9 11.67 47.02 18.50
CA ARG A 9 11.37 45.87 19.39
C ARG A 9 10.17 45.02 18.96
N LEU A 10 9.53 45.32 17.82
CA LEU A 10 8.23 44.74 17.47
C LEU A 10 8.23 43.79 16.26
N ILE A 11 9.41 43.40 15.74
CA ILE A 11 9.50 42.59 14.51
C ILE A 11 9.76 41.09 14.80
N LEU A 12 10.08 40.69 16.04
CA LEU A 12 10.56 39.32 16.32
C LEU A 12 9.48 38.29 16.71
N SER A 13 8.20 38.68 16.88
CA SER A 13 7.17 37.78 17.43
C SER A 13 6.31 37.00 16.41
N THR A 14 6.45 37.23 15.11
CA THR A 14 5.47 36.71 14.12
C THR A 14 5.83 35.35 13.48
N ILE A 15 7.01 34.78 13.76
CA ILE A 15 7.50 33.57 13.04
C ILE A 15 6.94 32.25 13.61
N VAL A 16 6.37 32.24 14.82
CA VAL A 16 6.05 30.97 15.53
C VAL A 16 4.73 30.31 15.10
N LEU A 17 3.88 30.97 14.30
CA LEU A 17 2.53 30.50 13.99
C LEU A 17 2.37 29.69 12.68
N VAL A 18 3.43 29.49 11.89
CA VAL A 18 3.34 28.83 10.55
C VAL A 18 3.68 27.33 10.59
N GLY A 19 3.99 26.77 11.77
CA GLY A 19 4.51 25.39 11.89
C GLY A 19 3.48 24.25 11.83
N CYS A 20 2.20 24.51 12.09
CA CYS A 20 1.20 23.45 12.31
C CYS A 20 0.71 22.72 11.05
N SER A 21 1.06 23.18 9.84
CA SER A 21 0.60 22.55 8.58
C SER A 21 1.56 21.51 8.02
N SER A 22 2.78 21.40 8.57
CA SER A 22 3.84 20.54 8.00
C SER A 22 3.73 19.06 8.36
N LEU A 23 3.10 18.72 9.49
CA LEU A 23 2.99 17.32 9.95
C LEU A 23 1.89 16.50 9.23
N GLY A 24 0.94 17.15 8.54
CA GLY A 24 -0.18 16.49 7.87
C GLY A 24 0.04 16.15 6.40
N TRP A 25 1.19 16.53 5.82
CA TRP A 25 1.44 16.46 4.37
C TRP A 25 2.23 15.25 3.90
N GLN A 26 2.49 14.26 4.75
CA GLN A 26 2.99 12.97 4.28
C GLN A 26 1.90 12.28 3.46
N ARG A 27 1.88 12.55 2.15
CA ARG A 27 0.94 11.92 1.22
C ARG A 27 1.10 10.42 1.30
N PHE A 28 0.00 9.74 1.63
CA PHE A 28 -0.12 8.30 1.49
C PHE A 28 0.00 7.93 0.01
N GLN A 29 0.92 7.02 -0.27
CA GLN A 29 1.10 6.39 -1.56
C GLN A 29 0.62 4.95 -1.45
N ASP A 30 -0.18 4.52 -2.42
CA ASP A 30 -0.66 3.14 -2.45
C ASP A 30 0.52 2.16 -2.56
N PRO A 31 0.49 1.04 -1.83
CA PRO A 31 1.45 -0.04 -2.02
C PRO A 31 1.45 -0.55 -3.45
N THR A 32 2.62 -0.84 -3.99
CA THR A 32 2.76 -1.48 -5.31
C THR A 32 2.70 -2.99 -5.15
N ILE A 33 1.96 -3.66 -6.03
CA ILE A 33 1.78 -5.12 -6.00
C ILE A 33 2.23 -5.68 -7.34
N GLU A 34 3.16 -6.64 -7.29
CA GLU A 34 3.69 -7.32 -8.47
C GLU A 34 3.65 -8.84 -8.25
N VAL A 35 3.39 -9.60 -9.31
CA VAL A 35 3.47 -11.07 -9.22
C VAL A 35 4.93 -11.48 -9.17
N HIS A 36 5.34 -12.13 -8.07
CA HIS A 36 6.70 -12.64 -7.90
C HIS A 36 6.85 -14.03 -8.51
N ARG A 37 5.90 -14.92 -8.21
CA ARG A 37 5.93 -16.33 -8.64
C ARG A 37 4.52 -16.92 -8.63
N ILE A 38 4.27 -17.86 -9.53
CA ILE A 38 3.07 -18.71 -9.50
C ILE A 38 3.54 -20.16 -9.39
N LEU A 39 3.02 -20.89 -8.41
CA LEU A 39 3.32 -22.29 -8.15
C LEU A 39 2.05 -23.11 -8.38
N VAL A 40 2.09 -24.05 -9.31
CA VAL A 40 0.97 -24.98 -9.51
C VAL A 40 1.02 -26.04 -8.42
N ARG A 41 -0.04 -26.13 -7.62
CA ARG A 41 -0.15 -27.11 -6.52
C ARG A 41 -0.83 -28.39 -6.97
N GLY A 42 -1.81 -28.28 -7.86
CA GLY A 42 -2.49 -29.44 -8.43
C GLY A 42 -3.38 -29.07 -9.61
N ILE A 43 -3.57 -30.02 -10.51
CA ILE A 43 -4.47 -29.91 -11.65
C ILE A 43 -5.36 -31.15 -11.66
N THR A 44 -6.64 -30.96 -11.91
CA THR A 44 -7.69 -32.00 -11.95
C THR A 44 -8.58 -31.80 -13.18
N LEU A 45 -9.45 -32.77 -13.47
CA LEU A 45 -10.43 -32.65 -14.57
C LEU A 45 -11.49 -31.56 -14.33
N SER A 46 -11.67 -31.08 -13.10
CA SER A 46 -12.66 -30.04 -12.75
C SER A 46 -12.04 -28.65 -12.54
N GLY A 47 -10.73 -28.56 -12.35
CA GLY A 47 -10.02 -27.31 -12.11
C GLY A 47 -8.60 -27.53 -11.59
N GLY A 48 -8.10 -26.60 -10.78
CA GLY A 48 -6.79 -26.71 -10.17
C GLY A 48 -6.56 -25.73 -9.03
N SER A 49 -5.39 -25.82 -8.40
CA SER A 49 -4.95 -24.94 -7.33
C SER A 49 -3.56 -24.37 -7.60
N LEU A 50 -3.39 -23.09 -7.30
CA LEU A 50 -2.18 -22.30 -7.48
C LEU A 50 -1.83 -21.61 -6.15
N ASP A 51 -0.54 -21.55 -5.82
CA ASP A 51 -0.04 -20.59 -4.86
C ASP A 51 0.54 -19.41 -5.64
N VAL A 52 -0.07 -18.23 -5.49
CA VAL A 52 0.39 -17.00 -6.12
C VAL A 52 1.18 -16.20 -5.10
N GLU A 53 2.49 -16.10 -5.32
CA GLU A 53 3.36 -15.24 -4.52
C GLU A 53 3.34 -13.85 -5.14
N VAL A 54 2.84 -12.88 -4.37
CA VAL A 54 2.86 -11.47 -4.73
C VAL A 54 3.89 -10.72 -3.90
N GLN A 55 4.64 -9.85 -4.55
CA GLN A 55 5.51 -8.89 -3.93
C GLN A 55 4.72 -7.62 -3.65
N VAL A 56 4.58 -7.27 -2.37
CA VAL A 56 3.92 -6.05 -1.91
C VAL A 56 4.99 -5.08 -1.40
N ARG A 57 5.08 -3.91 -2.03
CA ARG A 57 6.05 -2.86 -1.71
C ARG A 57 5.37 -1.67 -1.06
N ASN A 58 5.86 -1.24 0.10
CA ASN A 58 5.45 -0.01 0.76
C ASN A 58 6.41 1.13 0.40
N PRO A 59 6.01 2.08 -0.48
CA PRO A 59 6.84 3.23 -0.85
C PRO A 59 6.81 4.35 0.21
N ASN A 60 6.02 4.22 1.26
CA ASN A 60 5.86 5.26 2.27
C ASN A 60 7.01 5.21 3.29
N GLY A 61 7.41 6.40 3.76
CA GLY A 61 8.38 6.57 4.84
C GLY A 61 7.84 6.20 6.24
N TYR A 62 6.74 5.46 6.31
CA TYR A 62 6.10 5.00 7.54
C TYR A 62 5.49 3.60 7.34
N ALA A 63 5.28 2.89 8.45
CA ALA A 63 4.70 1.55 8.42
C ALA A 63 3.22 1.57 8.09
N ILE A 64 2.78 0.62 7.26
CA ILE A 64 1.36 0.37 6.97
C ILE A 64 0.94 -0.90 7.70
N ARG A 65 -0.18 -0.81 8.43
CA ARG A 65 -0.86 -1.98 8.98
C ARG A 65 -2.00 -2.37 8.04
N ALA A 66 -1.74 -3.38 7.20
CA ALA A 66 -2.74 -3.92 6.30
C ALA A 66 -3.68 -4.84 7.08
N THR A 67 -4.98 -4.62 6.97
CA THR A 67 -6.02 -5.48 7.58
C THR A 67 -6.54 -6.54 6.63
N ARG A 68 -6.37 -6.31 5.32
CA ARG A 68 -6.82 -7.20 4.25
C ARG A 68 -6.00 -6.92 2.99
N LEU A 69 -5.75 -7.96 2.21
CA LEU A 69 -5.29 -7.86 0.83
C LEU A 69 -6.36 -8.47 -0.09
N GLN A 70 -6.74 -7.74 -1.15
CA GLN A 70 -7.67 -8.21 -2.17
C GLN A 70 -7.03 -8.05 -3.55
N LEU A 71 -7.06 -9.11 -4.35
CA LEU A 71 -6.40 -9.20 -5.65
C LEU A 71 -7.37 -9.77 -6.68
N GLY A 72 -7.43 -9.20 -7.87
CA GLY A 72 -8.11 -9.82 -9.02
C GLY A 72 -7.09 -10.52 -9.91
N LEU A 73 -7.35 -11.79 -10.25
CA LEU A 73 -6.51 -12.54 -11.18
C LEU A 73 -7.14 -12.51 -12.58
N ASN A 74 -6.35 -12.09 -13.56
CA ASN A 74 -6.72 -12.10 -14.97
C ASN A 74 -5.75 -13.00 -15.74
N VAL A 75 -6.27 -13.91 -16.56
CA VAL A 75 -5.49 -14.83 -17.40
C VAL A 75 -5.91 -14.65 -18.84
N ALA A 76 -4.96 -14.35 -19.73
CA ALA A 76 -5.22 -14.07 -21.15
C ALA A 76 -6.31 -13.00 -21.37
N GLY A 77 -6.42 -12.03 -20.47
CA GLY A 77 -7.44 -10.96 -20.52
C GLY A 77 -8.81 -11.34 -19.93
N ALA A 78 -9.05 -12.61 -19.58
CA ALA A 78 -10.25 -13.04 -18.89
C ALA A 78 -10.08 -12.96 -17.38
N HIS A 79 -11.07 -12.41 -16.68
CA HIS A 79 -11.09 -12.39 -15.22
C HIS A 79 -11.44 -13.79 -14.70
N VAL A 80 -10.50 -14.43 -14.01
CA VAL A 80 -10.67 -15.81 -13.52
C VAL A 80 -11.09 -15.89 -12.06
N GLY A 81 -10.95 -14.79 -11.32
CA GLY A 81 -11.48 -14.68 -9.96
C GLY A 81 -10.77 -13.65 -9.09
N ASP A 82 -11.36 -13.41 -7.93
CA ASP A 82 -10.83 -12.55 -6.87
C ASP A 82 -10.28 -13.39 -5.72
N ILE A 83 -9.17 -12.92 -5.15
CA ILE A 83 -8.54 -13.53 -3.98
C ILE A 83 -8.55 -12.56 -2.83
N ARG A 84 -8.92 -13.05 -1.65
CA ARG A 84 -8.95 -12.29 -0.41
C ARG A 84 -8.08 -12.97 0.62
N HIS A 85 -7.11 -12.22 1.14
CA HIS A 85 -6.29 -12.62 2.26
C HIS A 85 -6.67 -11.72 3.45
N GLU A 86 -7.35 -12.30 4.43
CA GLU A 86 -7.93 -11.58 5.59
C GLU A 86 -6.98 -11.49 6.78
N GLU A 87 -5.79 -12.09 6.69
CA GLU A 87 -4.80 -12.01 7.75
C GLU A 87 -4.17 -10.61 7.77
N ALA A 88 -4.22 -9.97 8.93
CA ALA A 88 -3.60 -8.67 9.10
C ALA A 88 -2.08 -8.82 9.08
N PHE A 89 -1.39 -7.92 8.38
CA PHE A 89 0.06 -7.92 8.31
C PHE A 89 0.62 -6.51 8.30
N GLU A 90 1.86 -6.38 8.78
CA GLU A 90 2.58 -5.13 8.77
C GLU A 90 3.53 -5.06 7.56
N LEU A 91 3.56 -3.88 6.94
CA LEU A 91 4.51 -3.46 5.94
C LEU A 91 5.35 -2.32 6.53
N PRO A 92 6.57 -2.59 7.01
CA PRO A 92 7.46 -1.55 7.50
C PRO A 92 7.71 -0.45 6.47
N LYS A 93 8.26 0.68 6.92
CA LYS A 93 8.63 1.78 6.01
C LYS A 93 9.61 1.30 4.94
N ASP A 94 9.45 1.78 3.71
CA ASP A 94 10.36 1.50 2.59
C ASP A 94 10.64 0.01 2.35
N SER A 95 9.67 -0.86 2.66
CA SER A 95 9.87 -2.31 2.69
C SER A 95 9.20 -3.04 1.52
N THR A 96 9.63 -4.28 1.32
CA THR A 96 9.05 -5.21 0.36
C THR A 96 8.81 -6.54 1.06
N ARG A 97 7.61 -7.11 0.89
CA ARG A 97 7.21 -8.38 1.51
C ARG A 97 6.59 -9.30 0.46
N ILE A 98 6.96 -10.57 0.50
CA ILE A 98 6.28 -11.60 -0.31
C ILE A 98 5.11 -12.14 0.50
N VAL A 99 3.94 -12.18 -0.13
CA VAL A 99 2.71 -12.75 0.42
C VAL A 99 2.27 -13.88 -0.50
N THR A 100 2.11 -15.08 0.05
CA THR A 100 1.59 -16.23 -0.68
C THR A 100 0.08 -16.27 -0.55
N VAL A 101 -0.61 -16.26 -1.68
CA VAL A 101 -2.06 -16.22 -1.75
C VAL A 101 -2.55 -17.48 -2.48
N PRO A 102 -3.28 -18.38 -1.80
CA PRO A 102 -3.82 -19.57 -2.43
C PRO A 102 -4.99 -19.21 -3.34
N PHE A 103 -5.03 -19.81 -4.53
CA PHE A 103 -6.07 -19.61 -5.52
C PHE A 103 -6.56 -20.94 -6.08
N GLU A 104 -7.87 -21.12 -6.10
CA GLU A 104 -8.53 -22.28 -6.70
C GLU A 104 -9.34 -21.82 -7.92
N PHE A 105 -9.23 -22.55 -9.02
CA PHE A 105 -9.98 -22.28 -10.23
C PHE A 105 -10.72 -23.51 -10.72
N ARG A 106 -11.79 -23.29 -11.49
CA ARG A 106 -12.56 -24.33 -12.19
C ARG A 106 -12.55 -24.04 -13.69
N TRP A 107 -12.51 -25.07 -14.52
CA TRP A 107 -12.48 -24.91 -15.98
C TRP A 107 -13.72 -24.22 -16.55
N GLY A 108 -14.87 -24.33 -15.86
CA GLY A 108 -16.13 -23.69 -16.28
C GLY A 108 -16.16 -22.16 -16.21
N GLY A 109 -15.10 -21.51 -15.71
CA GLY A 109 -14.90 -20.05 -15.77
C GLY A 109 -13.86 -19.60 -16.81
N VAL A 110 -13.32 -20.54 -17.59
CA VAL A 110 -12.41 -20.28 -18.72
C VAL A 110 -13.17 -20.62 -19.99
N GLY A 111 -14.10 -19.74 -20.36
CA GLY A 111 -14.96 -19.85 -21.54
C GLY A 111 -15.23 -18.48 -22.13
#